data_AF-A0A2D8AE86-F1
#
_entry.id   AF-A0A2D8AE86-F1
#
_cell.length_a   1.000
_cell.length_b   1.000
_cell.length_c   1.000
_cell.angle_alpha   90.00
_cell.angle_beta   90.00
_cell.angle_gamma   90.00
#
_symmetry.space_group_name_H-M   'P 1'
#
loop_
_entity.id
_entity.type
_entity.pdbx_description
1 polymer ?
#
loop_
_entity_poly.entity_id
_entity_poly.type
_entity_poly.pdbx_seq_one_letter_code
_entity_poly.pdbx_strand_id
1 'polypeptide(L)'
;MTGIQLILGGARSGKSRYAEQQACDSRASVAYIATAQALDSEMDQRIEHHRNRRPAHWLTIEQPLQLAAAIEQAPADALILVDCLTLWVTNCLLHEDPQCWPAERQALLDTLAKMQADGSRTVLLVSNEVGYGIVPM
;
A
#
# COMPACT_ATOMS: atom_id res chain seq x y z
N MET A 1 -1.65 -13.31 -13.99
CA MET A 1 -1.29 -11.92 -14.29
C MET A 1 -0.04 -11.61 -13.49
N THR A 2 0.95 -10.95 -14.07
CA THR A 2 2.13 -10.45 -13.37
C THR A 2 2.37 -9.01 -13.81
N GLY A 3 2.86 -8.16 -12.91
CA GLY A 3 3.03 -6.73 -13.16
C GLY A 3 2.61 -5.83 -11.99
N ILE A 4 2.93 -4.55 -12.14
CA ILE A 4 2.65 -3.51 -11.15
C ILE A 4 1.44 -2.69 -11.63
N GLN A 5 0.45 -2.52 -10.76
CA GLN A 5 -0.76 -1.75 -11.04
C GLN A 5 -0.93 -0.65 -9.99
N LEU A 6 -1.15 0.58 -10.46
CA LEU A 6 -1.53 1.70 -9.61
C LEU A 6 -3.05 1.90 -9.69
N ILE A 7 -3.71 1.78 -8.54
CA ILE A 7 -5.14 1.98 -8.37
C ILE A 7 -5.34 3.35 -7.71
N LEU A 8 -5.83 4.30 -8.50
CA LEU A 8 -5.94 5.70 -8.14
C LEU A 8 -7.41 6.14 -8.05
N GLY A 9 -7.74 7.03 -7.12
CA GLY A 9 -9.07 7.64 -7.05
C GLY A 9 -9.26 8.52 -5.83
N GLY A 10 -10.32 9.33 -5.82
CA GLY A 10 -10.63 10.27 -4.73
C GLY A 10 -10.89 9.60 -3.37
N ALA A 11 -11.00 10.40 -2.32
CA ALA A 11 -11.38 9.91 -0.99
C ALA A 11 -12.74 9.20 -1.03
N ARG A 12 -12.86 8.05 -0.36
CA ARG A 12 -14.09 7.24 -0.30
C ARG A 12 -14.65 6.77 -1.65
N SER A 13 -13.83 6.74 -2.72
CA SER A 13 -14.23 6.27 -4.05
C SER A 13 -14.37 4.75 -4.20
N GLY A 14 -14.06 3.98 -3.14
CA GLY A 14 -14.09 2.51 -3.18
C GLY A 14 -12.84 1.82 -3.71
N LYS A 15 -11.75 2.56 -3.99
CA LYS A 15 -10.49 1.99 -4.52
C LYS A 15 -9.87 0.86 -3.70
N SER A 16 -9.88 0.94 -2.37
CA SER A 16 -9.38 -0.15 -1.50
C SER A 16 -10.24 -1.41 -1.66
N ARG A 17 -11.57 -1.26 -1.74
CA ARG A 17 -12.48 -2.38 -1.99
C ARG A 17 -12.26 -2.98 -3.38
N TYR A 18 -12.02 -2.15 -4.39
CA TYR A 18 -11.69 -2.61 -5.74
C TYR A 18 -10.36 -3.39 -5.77
N ALA A 19 -9.33 -2.90 -5.08
CA ALA A 19 -8.05 -3.60 -4.96
C ALA A 19 -8.18 -4.95 -4.25
N GLU A 20 -8.93 -4.99 -3.13
CA GLU A 20 -9.20 -6.22 -2.39
C GLU A 20 -10.00 -7.23 -3.23
N GLN A 21 -10.99 -6.77 -4.00
CA GLN A 21 -11.76 -7.64 -4.89
C GLN A 21 -10.85 -8.25 -5.97
N GLN A 22 -9.99 -7.45 -6.61
CA GLN A 22 -9.01 -7.98 -7.56
C GLN A 22 -8.07 -9.02 -6.92
N ALA A 23 -7.60 -8.78 -5.70
CA ALA A 23 -6.76 -9.73 -4.98
C ALA A 23 -7.51 -11.04 -4.68
N CYS A 24 -8.77 -10.97 -4.24
CA CYS A 24 -9.63 -12.15 -4.06
C CYS A 24 -9.83 -12.93 -5.37
N ASP A 25 -10.15 -12.23 -6.46
CA ASP A 25 -10.45 -12.84 -7.76
C ASP A 25 -9.22 -13.51 -8.39
N SER A 26 -8.01 -13.05 -8.02
CA SER A 26 -6.75 -13.65 -8.46
C SER A 26 -6.54 -15.08 -7.94
N ARG A 27 -7.19 -15.45 -6.82
CA ARG A 27 -6.99 -16.71 -6.07
C ARG A 27 -5.54 -16.98 -5.63
N ALA A 28 -4.66 -15.99 -5.69
CA ALA A 28 -3.30 -16.09 -5.16
C ALA A 28 -3.30 -16.01 -3.63
N SER A 29 -2.20 -16.45 -3.01
CA SER A 29 -1.88 -16.01 -1.65
C SER A 29 -1.71 -14.48 -1.66
N VAL A 30 -2.13 -13.80 -0.60
CA VAL A 30 -2.12 -12.32 -0.54
C VAL A 30 -1.32 -11.86 0.67
N ALA A 31 -0.39 -10.94 0.42
CA ALA A 31 0.27 -10.13 1.43
C ALA A 31 -0.27 -8.70 1.36
N TYR A 32 -1.09 -8.34 2.34
CA TYR A 32 -1.63 -6.99 2.50
C TYR A 32 -0.66 -6.16 3.34
N ILE A 33 -0.14 -5.08 2.77
CA ILE A 33 0.74 -4.14 3.44
C ILE A 33 -0.06 -2.88 3.80
N ALA A 34 -0.35 -2.72 5.09
CA ALA A 34 -1.04 -1.56 5.62
C ALA A 34 -0.02 -0.49 6.03
N THR A 35 -0.17 0.71 5.49
CA THR A 35 0.75 1.84 5.75
C THR A 35 0.15 2.89 6.69
N ALA A 36 -1.13 2.76 7.02
CA ALA A 36 -1.82 3.65 7.95
C ALA A 36 -1.26 3.51 9.38
N GLN A 37 -1.13 4.62 10.09
CA GLN A 37 -0.85 4.65 11.52
C GLN A 37 -2.09 5.08 12.30
N ALA A 38 -2.38 4.38 13.40
CA ALA A 38 -3.41 4.73 14.37
C ALA A 38 -2.97 5.93 15.22
N LEU A 39 -2.96 7.13 14.64
CA LEU A 39 -2.54 8.36 15.33
C LEU A 39 -3.70 9.04 16.09
N ASP A 40 -4.94 8.66 15.78
CA ASP A 40 -6.15 9.13 16.46
C ASP A 40 -7.23 8.04 16.48
N SER A 41 -8.24 8.24 17.33
CA SER A 41 -9.35 7.30 17.53
C SER A 41 -10.24 7.12 16.29
N GLU A 42 -10.29 8.11 15.39
CA GLU A 42 -11.04 7.98 14.13
C GLU A 42 -10.30 7.03 13.17
N MET A 43 -8.98 7.15 13.10
CA MET A 43 -8.12 6.26 12.32
C MET A 43 -8.10 4.84 12.89
N ASP A 44 -8.15 4.68 14.22
CA ASP A 44 -8.32 3.37 14.87
C ASP A 44 -9.57 2.64 14.36
N GLN A 45 -10.73 3.30 14.41
CA GLN A 45 -11.98 2.72 13.94
C GLN A 45 -11.94 2.38 12.45
N ARG A 46 -11.27 3.21 11.65
CA ARG A 46 -11.09 2.95 10.21
C ARG A 46 -10.19 1.74 9.99
N ILE A 47 -9.07 1.64 10.70
CA ILE A 47 -8.15 0.49 10.61
C ILE A 47 -8.88 -0.79 11.03
N GLU A 48 -9.68 -0.75 12.09
CA GLU A 48 -10.48 -1.89 12.55
C GLU A 48 -11.51 -2.31 11.49
N HIS A 49 -12.23 -1.36 10.90
CA HIS A 49 -13.14 -1.65 9.80
C HIS A 49 -12.43 -2.31 8.61
N HIS A 50 -11.25 -1.81 8.24
CA HIS A 50 -10.42 -2.41 7.19
C HIS A 50 -9.90 -3.80 7.58
N ARG A 51 -9.46 -4.02 8.83
CA ARG A 51 -9.07 -5.36 9.35
C ARG A 51 -10.24 -6.35 9.24
N ASN A 52 -11.42 -5.97 9.70
CA ASN A 52 -12.60 -6.84 9.69
C ASN A 52 -13.12 -7.19 8.28
N ARG A 53 -12.87 -6.33 7.29
CA ARG A 53 -13.30 -6.57 5.90
C ARG A 53 -12.39 -7.55 5.16
N ARG A 54 -11.11 -7.63 5.53
CA ARG A 54 -10.13 -8.45 4.83
C ARG A 54 -10.31 -9.92 5.17
N PRO A 55 -10.08 -10.84 4.22
CA PRO A 55 -10.09 -12.27 4.53
C PRO A 55 -9.04 -12.62 5.59
N ALA A 56 -9.43 -13.35 6.64
CA ALA A 56 -8.57 -13.69 7.77
C ALA A 56 -7.34 -14.55 7.40
N HIS A 57 -7.35 -15.19 6.22
CA HIS A 57 -6.22 -15.98 5.72
C HIS A 57 -5.15 -15.14 5.00
N TRP A 58 -5.38 -13.84 4.81
CA TRP A 58 -4.37 -12.96 4.22
C TRP A 58 -3.29 -12.64 5.24
N LEU A 59 -2.03 -12.67 4.79
CA LEU A 59 -0.94 -12.14 5.57
C LEU A 59 -1.10 -10.61 5.63
N THR A 60 -1.17 -10.04 6.82
CA THR A 60 -1.18 -8.59 7.01
C THR A 60 0.15 -8.14 7.61
N ILE A 61 0.79 -7.18 6.95
CA ILE A 61 2.04 -6.56 7.39
C ILE A 61 1.74 -5.08 7.61
N GLU A 62 1.90 -4.62 8.85
CA GLU A 62 1.77 -3.20 9.18
C GLU A 62 3.14 -2.55 9.08
N GLN A 63 3.33 -1.74 8.03
CA GLN A 63 4.61 -1.13 7.73
C GLN A 63 4.40 0.31 7.25
N PRO A 64 4.41 1.29 8.18
CA PRO A 64 4.13 2.68 7.86
C PRO A 64 5.28 3.40 7.14
N LEU A 65 6.51 2.86 7.23
CA LEU A 65 7.72 3.51 6.69
C LEU A 65 8.48 2.61 5.71
N GLN A 66 8.94 1.42 6.15
CA GLN A 66 9.87 0.58 5.38
C GLN A 66 9.16 -0.29 4.32
N LEU A 67 8.42 0.36 3.41
CA LEU A 67 7.54 -0.33 2.47
C LEU A 67 8.30 -1.29 1.55
N ALA A 68 9.47 -0.90 1.05
CA ALA A 68 10.33 -1.76 0.24
C ALA A 68 10.71 -3.06 0.97
N ALA A 69 11.11 -2.95 2.25
CA ALA A 69 11.46 -4.10 3.06
C ALA A 69 10.25 -5.03 3.29
N ALA A 70 9.06 -4.48 3.55
CA ALA A 70 7.84 -5.28 3.69
C ALA A 70 7.47 -6.02 2.39
N ILE A 71 7.67 -5.37 1.24
CA ILE A 71 7.45 -5.98 -0.08
C ILE A 71 8.43 -7.14 -0.31
N GLU A 72 9.69 -7.00 0.09
CA GLU A 72 10.72 -8.04 -0.05
C GLU A 72 10.53 -9.21 0.92
N GLN A 73 10.05 -8.95 2.14
CA GLN A 73 9.75 -9.97 3.15
C GLN A 73 8.49 -10.78 2.86
N ALA A 74 7.60 -10.28 1.99
CA ALA A 74 6.39 -10.99 1.62
C ALA A 74 6.70 -12.31 0.87
N PRO A 75 5.86 -13.36 1.05
CA PRO A 75 6.06 -14.65 0.39
C PRO A 75 6.21 -14.53 -1.12
N ALA A 76 7.02 -15.41 -1.71
CA ALA A 76 7.46 -15.22 -3.08
C ALA A 76 6.38 -15.40 -4.15
N ASP A 77 5.36 -16.17 -3.82
CA ASP A 77 4.19 -16.48 -4.62
C ASP A 77 2.99 -15.56 -4.31
N ALA A 78 3.11 -14.68 -3.32
CA ALA A 78 2.02 -13.81 -2.91
C ALA A 78 1.82 -12.63 -3.86
N LEU A 79 0.55 -12.33 -4.13
CA LEU A 79 0.14 -11.02 -4.62
C LEU A 79 0.33 -10.00 -3.50
N ILE A 80 0.99 -8.89 -3.83
CA ILE A 80 1.21 -7.78 -2.90
C ILE A 80 0.09 -6.76 -3.08
N LEU A 81 -0.58 -6.37 -2.00
CA LEU A 81 -1.55 -5.28 -1.98
C LEU A 81 -1.13 -4.24 -0.96
N VAL A 82 -0.80 -3.03 -1.42
CA VAL A 82 -0.40 -1.90 -0.56
C VAL A 82 -1.57 -0.92 -0.42
N ASP A 83 -1.99 -0.63 0.80
CA ASP A 83 -3.08 0.31 1.12
C ASP A 83 -2.64 1.24 2.29
N CYS A 84 -2.28 2.50 2.04
CA CYS A 84 -2.13 3.15 0.74
C CYS A 84 -0.84 3.99 0.64
N LEU A 85 -0.41 4.25 -0.59
CA LEU A 85 0.75 5.08 -0.86
C LEU A 85 0.61 6.50 -0.32
N THR A 86 -0.60 7.06 -0.27
CA THR A 86 -0.79 8.42 0.26
C THR A 86 -0.38 8.53 1.72
N LEU A 87 -0.85 7.61 2.57
CA LEU A 87 -0.46 7.61 3.99
C LEU A 87 1.01 7.27 4.17
N TRP A 88 1.54 6.36 3.36
CA TRP A 88 2.98 6.07 3.36
C TRP A 88 3.83 7.30 3.06
N VAL A 89 3.52 8.04 1.99
CA VAL A 89 4.20 9.29 1.65
C VAL A 89 4.07 10.30 2.80
N THR A 90 2.88 10.44 3.39
CA THR A 90 2.66 11.31 4.55
C THR A 90 3.56 10.91 5.73
N ASN A 91 3.63 9.63 6.09
CA ASN A 91 4.46 9.15 7.19
C ASN A 91 5.95 9.45 6.94
N CYS A 92 6.44 9.22 5.72
CA CYS A 92 7.83 9.50 5.36
C CYS A 92 8.15 11.00 5.38
N LEU A 93 7.23 11.85 4.93
CA LEU A 93 7.41 13.31 4.92
C LEU A 93 7.33 13.94 6.32
N LEU A 94 6.55 13.35 7.22
CA LEU A 94 6.40 13.81 8.61
C LEU A 94 7.43 13.18 9.55
N HIS A 95 8.29 12.29 9.05
CA HIS A 95 9.33 11.67 9.85
C HIS A 95 10.39 12.70 10.29
N GLU A 96 10.95 12.53 11.49
CA GLU A 96 11.91 13.47 12.07
C GLU A 96 13.21 13.55 11.27
N ASP A 97 13.63 12.43 10.68
CA ASP A 97 14.77 12.36 9.77
C ASP A 97 14.36 12.85 8.35
N PRO A 98 14.91 13.97 7.86
CA PRO A 98 14.61 14.48 6.52
C PRO A 98 15.10 13.56 5.39
N GLN A 99 15.99 12.61 5.67
CA GLN A 99 16.43 11.60 4.69
C GLN A 99 15.45 10.44 4.55
N CYS A 100 14.45 10.31 5.43
CA CYS A 100 13.47 9.23 5.37
C CYS A 100 12.75 9.20 4.02
N TRP A 101 12.17 10.32 3.57
CA TRP A 101 11.47 10.36 2.29
C TRP A 101 12.37 10.02 1.08
N PRO A 102 13.52 10.69 0.86
CA PRO A 102 14.40 10.33 -0.24
C PRO A 102 14.85 8.86 -0.23
N ALA A 103 15.18 8.32 0.94
CA ALA A 103 15.66 6.94 1.09
C ALA A 103 14.55 5.91 0.81
N GLU A 104 13.39 6.05 1.45
CA GLU A 104 12.27 5.12 1.31
C GLU A 104 11.67 5.16 -0.10
N ARG A 105 11.62 6.35 -0.72
CA ARG A 105 11.24 6.50 -2.13
C ARG A 105 12.18 5.73 -3.05
N GLN A 106 13.49 5.90 -2.87
CA GLN A 106 14.48 5.23 -3.72
C GLN A 106 14.41 3.72 -3.55
N ALA A 107 14.32 3.25 -2.29
CA ALA A 107 14.19 1.83 -1.98
C ALA A 107 12.95 1.22 -2.65
N LEU A 108 11.79 1.88 -2.57
CA LEU A 108 10.57 1.40 -3.23
C LEU A 108 10.74 1.31 -4.75
N LEU A 109 11.30 2.33 -5.39
CA LEU A 109 11.52 2.34 -6.83
C LEU A 109 12.47 1.22 -7.27
N ASP A 110 13.55 0.99 -6.53
CA ASP A 110 14.51 -0.08 -6.82
C ASP A 110 13.87 -1.47 -6.66
N THR A 111 13.09 -1.68 -5.58
CA THR A 111 12.37 -2.94 -5.36
C THR A 111 11.33 -3.20 -6.44
N LEU A 112 10.56 -2.19 -6.83
CA LEU A 112 9.56 -2.31 -7.92
C LEU A 112 10.23 -2.59 -9.28
N ALA A 113 11.35 -1.92 -9.59
CA ALA A 113 12.10 -2.17 -10.82
C ALA A 113 12.62 -3.61 -10.89
N LYS A 114 13.16 -4.13 -9.78
CA LYS A 114 13.58 -5.54 -9.67
C LYS A 114 12.41 -6.50 -9.90
N MET A 115 11.26 -6.24 -9.29
CA MET A 115 10.07 -7.08 -9.43
C MET A 115 9.50 -7.06 -10.86
N GLN A 116 9.53 -5.91 -11.51
CA GLN A 116 9.11 -5.78 -12.90
C GLN A 116 10.04 -6.58 -13.83
N ALA A 117 11.36 -6.56 -13.57
CA ALA A 117 12.34 -7.32 -14.34
C ALA A 117 12.19 -8.84 -14.16
N ASP A 118 11.89 -9.30 -12.94
CA ASP A 118 11.63 -10.71 -12.64
C ASP A 118 10.29 -11.19 -13.23
N GLY A 119 9.27 -10.32 -13.26
CA GLY A 119 8.00 -10.59 -13.94
C GLY A 119 7.17 -11.71 -13.31
N SER A 120 7.49 -12.12 -12.08
CA SER A 120 6.89 -13.28 -11.40
C SER A 120 5.74 -12.92 -10.46
N ARG A 121 5.61 -11.65 -10.05
CA ARG A 121 4.66 -11.19 -9.02
C ARG A 121 3.68 -10.14 -9.53
N THR A 122 2.53 -10.04 -8.87
CA THR A 122 1.58 -8.94 -9.02
C THR A 122 1.65 -8.02 -7.82
N VAL A 123 1.75 -6.71 -8.08
CA VAL A 123 1.73 -5.68 -7.05
C VAL A 123 0.59 -4.71 -7.33
N LEU A 124 -0.35 -4.60 -6.40
CA LEU A 124 -1.45 -3.64 -6.42
C LEU A 124 -1.11 -2.49 -5.45
N LEU A 125 -0.95 -1.29 -5.98
CA LEU A 125 -0.64 -0.08 -5.22
C LEU A 125 -1.88 0.81 -5.16
N VAL A 126 -2.44 1.06 -3.98
CA VAL A 126 -3.58 1.96 -3.80
C VAL A 126 -3.08 3.37 -3.48
N SER A 127 -3.61 4.39 -4.13
CA SER A 127 -3.31 5.80 -3.81
C SER A 127 -4.54 6.70 -3.94
N ASN A 128 -4.58 7.77 -3.14
CA ASN A 128 -5.55 8.84 -3.29
C ASN A 128 -5.16 9.79 -4.42
N GLU A 129 -6.14 10.16 -5.24
CA GLU A 129 -6.02 11.33 -6.10
C GLU A 129 -6.39 12.59 -5.31
N VAL A 130 -5.48 13.58 -5.30
CA VAL A 130 -5.61 14.81 -4.49
C VAL A 130 -5.45 16.10 -5.32
N GLY A 131 -5.11 16.00 -6.61
CA GLY A 131 -4.77 17.13 -7.48
C GLY A 131 -5.95 17.84 -8.15
N TYR A 132 -7.18 17.33 -8.02
CA TYR A 132 -8.40 17.96 -8.56
C TYR A 132 -9.09 18.92 -7.57
N GLY A 133 -8.47 19.20 -6.42
CA GLY A 133 -8.94 20.19 -5.46
C GLY A 133 -8.56 21.62 -5.83
N ILE A 134 -9.11 22.59 -5.09
CA ILE A 134 -8.60 23.97 -5.12
C ILE A 134 -7.20 24.01 -4.51
N VAL A 135 -6.35 24.94 -4.98
CA VAL A 135 -5.04 25.18 -4.36
C VAL A 135 -5.25 25.65 -2.92
N PRO A 136 -4.69 24.96 -1.90
CA PRO A 136 -4.77 25.41 -0.52
C PRO A 136 -4.11 26.78 -0.36
N MET A 137 -4.81 27.72 0.30
CA MET A 137 -4.24 29.00 0.75
C MET A 137 -3.72 28.89 2.18
#